data_AF-A0A8R1TXZ7-F1
#
_entry.id   AF-A0A8R1TXZ7-F1
#
_cell.length_a   1.000
_cell.length_b   1.000
_cell.length_c   1.000
_cell.angle_alpha   90.00
_cell.angle_beta   90.00
_cell.angle_gamma   90.00
#
_symmetry.space_group_name_H-M   'P 1'
#
loop_
_entity.id
_entity.type
_entity.pdbx_description
1 polymer ?
#
loop_
_entity_poly.entity_id
_entity_poly.type
_entity_poly.pdbx_seq_one_letter_code
_entity_poly.pdbx_strand_id
1 'polypeptide(L)'
;MEYDILRSPKCSYRTDGYFPNRFKHCFHQYVFTDIIAQIYNKTLLFRLQKIFVREKGELFAADESVQQLALQVFHRLFGKLSPQLNSCEGLLPTLPLPSLNGTITRYLDSMEPLLDPDEFMDVKKMAQNFLKNEGWKLQGLAWLYWCFVSNYVSDLWEKFAYLYSRKGVMINSSVAHLDVFSCIPANQAVRAAHVVFWETLSMLSVDRESLRPIAGGCVSLSHLWKCYGTTRVPGELIGTILYL
;
A
#
# COMPACT_ATOMS: atom_id res chain seq x y z
N MET A 1 -24.54 38.96 -45.38
CA MET A 1 -25.57 38.85 -44.33
C MET A 1 -24.94 38.05 -43.20
N GLU A 2 -24.22 38.75 -42.33
CA GLU A 2 -23.42 38.13 -41.28
C GLU A 2 -24.36 37.70 -40.16
N TYR A 3 -24.40 36.39 -39.89
CA TYR A 3 -25.25 35.79 -38.87
C TYR A 3 -24.66 36.10 -37.49
N ASP A 4 -25.18 37.16 -36.85
CA ASP A 4 -24.78 37.55 -35.50
C ASP A 4 -25.42 36.60 -34.48
N ILE A 5 -24.60 35.65 -33.98
CA ILE A 5 -24.97 34.63 -32.98
C ILE A 5 -25.55 35.27 -31.71
N LEU A 6 -25.21 36.54 -31.42
CA LEU A 6 -25.67 37.23 -30.21
C LEU A 6 -27.15 37.62 -30.23
N ARG A 7 -27.77 37.75 -31.41
CA ARG A 7 -29.20 38.14 -31.50
C ARG A 7 -30.19 36.99 -31.30
N SER A 8 -29.74 35.74 -31.35
CA SER A 8 -30.62 34.59 -31.16
C SER A 8 -29.93 33.47 -30.38
N PRO A 9 -29.73 33.62 -29.06
CA PRO A 9 -29.23 32.52 -28.25
C PRO A 9 -30.29 31.42 -28.25
N LYS A 10 -30.09 30.38 -29.08
CA LYS A 10 -30.93 29.16 -29.06
C LYS A 10 -30.89 28.44 -27.70
N CYS A 11 -30.00 28.85 -26.81
CA CYS A 11 -29.89 28.32 -25.46
C CYS A 11 -29.74 29.49 -24.48
N SER A 12 -30.85 30.10 -24.06
CA SER A 12 -30.85 30.88 -22.83
C SER A 12 -30.74 29.89 -21.67
N TYR A 13 -29.55 29.76 -21.08
CA TYR A 13 -29.45 29.09 -19.79
C TYR A 13 -30.31 29.87 -18.79
N ARG A 14 -31.21 29.18 -18.09
CA ARG A 14 -32.04 29.79 -17.06
C ARG A 14 -31.12 30.21 -15.90
N THR A 15 -31.04 31.51 -15.62
CA THR A 15 -30.15 32.10 -14.60
C THR A 15 -30.76 32.14 -13.19
N ASP A 16 -31.92 31.51 -12.99
CA ASP A 16 -32.63 31.46 -11.71
C ASP A 16 -32.08 30.42 -10.72
N GLY A 17 -31.01 29.71 -11.08
CA GLY A 17 -30.45 28.62 -10.27
C GLY A 17 -31.35 27.38 -10.20
N TYR A 18 -32.40 27.29 -11.03
CA TYR A 18 -33.30 26.14 -11.05
C TYR A 18 -32.62 24.93 -11.71
N PHE A 19 -32.12 24.01 -10.88
CA PHE A 19 -31.64 22.71 -11.34
C PHE A 19 -32.81 21.74 -11.48
N PRO A 20 -33.07 21.15 -12.67
CA PRO A 20 -34.24 20.28 -12.87
C PRO A 20 -34.20 19.05 -11.96
N ASN A 21 -35.32 18.75 -11.29
CA ASN A 21 -35.43 17.61 -10.35
C ASN A 21 -35.04 16.26 -10.97
N ARG A 22 -35.23 16.08 -12.28
CA ARG A 22 -34.82 14.87 -13.02
C ARG A 22 -33.31 14.60 -12.93
N PHE A 23 -32.48 15.65 -12.99
CA PHE A 23 -31.03 15.51 -12.83
C PHE A 23 -30.64 15.18 -11.40
N LYS A 24 -31.33 15.72 -10.39
CA LYS A 24 -31.09 15.37 -8.97
C LYS A 24 -31.35 13.89 -8.69
N HIS A 25 -32.44 13.33 -9.22
CA HIS A 25 -32.73 11.89 -9.09
C HIS A 25 -31.72 11.02 -9.81
N CYS A 26 -31.33 11.40 -11.04
CA CYS A 26 -30.32 10.67 -11.82
C CYS A 26 -28.95 10.69 -11.11
N PHE A 27 -28.56 11.84 -10.55
CA PHE A 27 -27.34 11.98 -9.78
C PHE A 27 -27.36 11.13 -8.50
N HIS A 28 -28.44 11.15 -7.73
CA HIS A 28 -28.58 10.29 -6.55
C HIS A 28 -28.56 8.80 -6.90
N GLN A 29 -29.21 8.41 -8.01
CA GLN A 29 -29.15 7.03 -8.51
C GLN A 29 -27.72 6.63 -8.88
N TYR A 30 -26.98 7.49 -9.59
CA TYR A 30 -25.60 7.24 -9.97
C TYR A 30 -24.67 7.09 -8.75
N VAL A 31 -24.78 7.99 -7.77
CA VAL A 31 -24.01 7.92 -6.52
C VAL A 31 -24.35 6.64 -5.74
N PHE A 32 -25.62 6.26 -5.68
CA PHE A 32 -26.06 5.05 -4.99
C PHE A 32 -25.55 3.78 -5.68
N THR A 33 -25.59 3.71 -7.02
CA THR A 33 -25.05 2.59 -7.78
C THR A 33 -23.53 2.47 -7.62
N ASP A 34 -22.81 3.58 -7.59
CA ASP A 34 -21.36 3.61 -7.38
C ASP A 34 -20.98 3.07 -5.98
N ILE A 35 -21.71 3.48 -4.94
CA ILE A 35 -21.50 2.99 -3.57
C ILE A 35 -21.73 1.47 -3.51
N ILE A 36 -22.83 0.98 -4.11
CA ILE A 36 -23.12 -0.45 -4.15
C ILE A 36 -22.03 -1.22 -4.90
N ALA A 37 -21.58 -0.71 -6.05
CA ALA A 37 -20.51 -1.32 -6.83
C ALA A 37 -19.20 -1.39 -6.03
N GLN A 38 -18.85 -0.33 -5.29
CA GLN A 38 -17.67 -0.33 -4.41
C GLN A 38 -17.78 -1.36 -3.28
N ILE A 39 -18.96 -1.48 -2.64
CA ILE A 39 -19.20 -2.49 -1.61
C ILE A 39 -19.08 -3.90 -2.20
N TYR A 40 -19.69 -4.15 -3.36
CA TYR A 40 -19.60 -5.44 -4.05
C TYR A 40 -18.15 -5.78 -4.39
N ASN A 41 -17.41 -4.86 -5.00
CA ASN A 41 -16.00 -5.06 -5.36
C ASN A 41 -15.14 -5.36 -4.12
N LYS A 42 -15.33 -4.64 -3.00
CA LYS A 42 -14.62 -4.93 -1.75
C LYS A 42 -14.97 -6.30 -1.17
N THR A 43 -16.24 -6.67 -1.17
CA THR A 43 -16.64 -8.00 -0.65
C THR A 43 -16.12 -9.13 -1.54
N LEU A 44 -16.11 -8.94 -2.86
CA LEU A 44 -15.51 -9.86 -3.81
C LEU A 44 -13.99 -9.98 -3.57
N LEU A 45 -13.29 -8.86 -3.48
CA LEU A 45 -11.86 -8.82 -3.21
C LEU A 45 -11.51 -9.54 -1.90
N PHE A 46 -12.26 -9.28 -0.83
CA PHE A 46 -12.07 -9.95 0.46
C PHE A 46 -12.27 -11.47 0.38
N ARG A 47 -13.25 -11.93 -0.43
CA ARG A 47 -13.44 -13.37 -0.68
C ARG A 47 -12.27 -13.96 -1.46
N LEU A 48 -11.81 -13.27 -2.50
CA LEU A 48 -10.66 -13.69 -3.31
C LEU A 48 -9.38 -13.74 -2.48
N GLN A 49 -9.12 -12.74 -1.63
CA GLN A 49 -8.01 -12.72 -0.69
C GLN A 49 -8.05 -13.92 0.26
N LYS A 50 -9.23 -14.27 0.81
CA LYS A 50 -9.38 -15.46 1.66
C LYS A 50 -9.08 -16.76 0.93
N ILE A 51 -9.56 -16.89 -0.31
CA ILE A 51 -9.27 -18.07 -1.14
C ILE A 51 -7.78 -18.15 -1.43
N PHE A 52 -7.16 -17.04 -1.83
CA PHE A 52 -5.73 -16.95 -2.11
C PHE A 52 -4.88 -17.29 -0.88
N VAL A 53 -5.16 -16.68 0.28
CA VAL A 53 -4.44 -16.96 1.53
C VAL A 53 -4.62 -18.42 1.95
N ARG A 54 -5.80 -19.01 1.74
CA ARG A 54 -6.03 -20.43 2.02
C ARG A 54 -5.17 -21.32 1.11
N GLU A 55 -5.22 -21.08 -0.20
CA GLU A 55 -4.44 -21.84 -1.19
C GLU A 55 -2.93 -21.76 -0.90
N LYS A 56 -2.44 -20.57 -0.53
CA LYS A 56 -1.03 -20.37 -0.15
C LYS A 56 -0.69 -20.94 1.23
N GLY A 57 -1.59 -20.88 2.20
CA GLY A 57 -1.40 -21.50 3.51
C GLY A 57 -1.27 -23.02 3.42
N GLU A 58 -2.12 -23.66 2.60
CA GLU A 58 -2.04 -25.08 2.27
C GLU A 58 -0.72 -25.43 1.52
N LEU A 59 -0.15 -24.49 0.75
CA LEU A 59 1.15 -24.64 0.11
C LEU A 59 2.34 -24.69 1.10
N PHE A 60 2.26 -23.96 2.22
CA PHE A 60 3.29 -23.95 3.26
C PHE A 60 3.14 -25.09 4.28
N ALA A 61 1.90 -25.58 4.50
CA ALA A 61 1.61 -26.75 5.33
C ALA A 61 1.77 -28.05 4.51
N ALA A 62 3.00 -28.37 4.14
CA ALA A 62 3.33 -29.57 3.36
C ALA A 62 3.20 -30.83 4.23
N ASP A 63 2.14 -31.61 4.03
CA ASP A 63 1.96 -32.98 4.50
C ASP A 63 1.32 -33.82 3.38
N GLU A 64 1.76 -35.08 3.22
CA GLU A 64 1.59 -35.94 2.03
C GLU A 64 0.14 -36.37 1.68
N SER A 65 -0.71 -35.44 1.21
CA SER A 65 -2.10 -35.71 0.79
C SER A 65 -2.30 -35.67 -0.73
N VAL A 66 -3.16 -36.57 -1.27
CA VAL A 66 -3.54 -36.68 -2.70
C VAL A 66 -4.12 -35.37 -3.26
N GLN A 67 -4.84 -34.60 -2.44
CA GLN A 67 -5.38 -33.30 -2.85
C GLN A 67 -4.26 -32.30 -3.17
N GLN A 68 -3.13 -32.39 -2.46
CA GLN A 68 -1.97 -31.55 -2.71
C GLN A 68 -1.22 -31.96 -3.99
N LEU A 69 -1.20 -33.25 -4.37
CA LEU A 69 -0.62 -33.66 -5.66
C LEU A 69 -1.39 -33.06 -6.84
N ALA A 70 -2.73 -33.09 -6.79
CA ALA A 70 -3.56 -32.44 -7.80
C ALA A 70 -3.31 -30.93 -7.86
N LEU A 71 -3.18 -30.27 -6.70
CA LEU A 71 -2.85 -28.84 -6.60
C LEU A 71 -1.45 -28.54 -7.15
N GLN A 72 -0.44 -29.38 -6.87
CA GLN A 72 0.90 -29.23 -7.44
C GLN A 72 0.92 -29.41 -8.96
N VAL A 73 0.17 -30.38 -9.49
CA VAL A 73 0.03 -30.58 -10.94
C VAL A 73 -0.66 -29.37 -11.57
N PHE A 74 -1.72 -28.85 -10.95
CA PHE A 74 -2.38 -27.62 -11.37
C PHE A 74 -1.40 -26.44 -11.39
N HIS A 75 -0.65 -26.21 -10.31
CA HIS A 75 0.37 -25.16 -10.27
C HIS A 75 1.49 -25.35 -11.30
N ARG A 76 1.89 -26.58 -11.62
CA ARG A 76 2.89 -26.84 -12.68
C ARG A 76 2.36 -26.55 -14.07
N LEU A 77 1.09 -26.87 -14.32
CA LEU A 77 0.42 -26.61 -15.61
C LEU A 77 0.15 -25.12 -15.81
N PHE A 78 -0.39 -24.45 -14.78
CA PHE A 78 -0.75 -23.04 -14.84
C PHE A 78 0.41 -22.09 -14.52
N GLY A 79 1.47 -22.53 -13.86
CA GLY A 79 2.66 -21.71 -13.59
C GLY A 79 3.41 -21.27 -14.86
N LYS A 80 3.14 -21.91 -16.01
CA LYS A 80 3.62 -21.45 -17.33
C LYS A 80 2.90 -20.19 -17.83
N LEU A 81 1.66 -19.94 -17.38
CA LEU A 81 1.06 -18.61 -17.41
C LEU A 81 1.69 -17.84 -16.24
N SER A 82 2.97 -17.50 -16.35
CA SER A 82 3.68 -16.87 -15.24
C SER A 82 2.96 -15.57 -14.88
N PRO A 83 2.49 -15.42 -13.63
CA PRO A 83 1.93 -14.15 -13.20
C PRO A 83 3.01 -13.08 -13.35
N GLN A 84 2.64 -11.90 -13.86
CA GLN A 84 3.56 -10.76 -13.87
C GLN A 84 3.99 -10.41 -12.43
N LEU A 85 5.12 -9.73 -12.27
CA LEU A 85 5.72 -9.40 -10.98
C LEU A 85 4.71 -8.91 -9.92
N ASN A 86 3.80 -8.01 -10.31
CA ASN A 86 2.80 -7.38 -9.42
C ASN A 86 1.39 -7.96 -9.55
N SER A 87 1.19 -9.03 -10.34
CA SER A 87 -0.15 -9.55 -10.64
C SER A 87 -0.95 -10.01 -9.41
N CYS A 88 -0.28 -10.45 -8.34
CA CYS A 88 -0.92 -10.89 -7.10
C CYS A 88 -1.13 -9.74 -6.09
N GLU A 89 -0.68 -8.51 -6.35
CA GLU A 89 -0.74 -7.40 -5.38
C GLU A 89 -2.15 -7.13 -4.86
N GLY A 90 -3.15 -7.13 -5.74
CA GLY A 90 -4.55 -6.95 -5.35
C GLY A 90 -5.11 -8.11 -4.51
N LEU A 91 -4.52 -9.30 -4.62
CA LEU A 91 -4.94 -10.50 -3.89
C LEU A 91 -4.24 -10.64 -2.52
N LEU A 92 -3.24 -9.81 -2.24
CA LEU A 92 -2.61 -9.79 -0.93
C LEU A 92 -3.55 -9.19 0.12
N PRO A 93 -3.59 -9.77 1.33
CA PRO A 93 -4.38 -9.19 2.40
C PRO A 93 -3.80 -7.83 2.83
N THR A 94 -4.69 -6.86 3.05
CA THR A 94 -4.31 -5.60 3.68
C THR A 94 -3.87 -5.85 5.12
N LEU A 95 -2.88 -5.08 5.59
CA LEU A 95 -2.40 -5.14 6.97
C LEU A 95 -3.58 -4.90 7.94
N PRO A 96 -3.87 -5.83 8.87
CA PRO A 96 -5.01 -5.67 9.77
C PRO A 96 -4.75 -4.55 10.79
N LEU A 97 -5.77 -3.72 11.02
CA LEU A 97 -5.71 -2.72 12.08
C LEU A 97 -5.71 -3.41 13.46
N PRO A 98 -4.75 -3.11 14.35
CA PRO A 98 -4.72 -3.69 15.68
C PRO A 98 -5.94 -3.22 16.51
N SER A 99 -6.50 -4.12 17.31
CA SER A 99 -7.60 -3.77 18.21
C SER A 99 -7.13 -2.82 19.31
N LEU A 100 -7.97 -1.84 19.67
CA LEU A 100 -7.66 -0.88 20.73
C LEU A 100 -7.25 -1.58 22.04
N ASN A 101 -8.05 -2.55 22.50
CA ASN A 101 -7.76 -3.29 23.73
C ASN A 101 -6.42 -4.03 23.66
N GLY A 102 -6.18 -4.74 22.55
CA GLY A 102 -4.90 -5.45 22.34
C GLY A 102 -3.70 -4.51 22.28
N THR A 103 -3.85 -3.32 21.67
CA THR A 103 -2.81 -2.29 21.66
C THR A 103 -2.50 -1.80 23.07
N ILE A 104 -3.54 -1.53 23.89
CA ILE A 104 -3.36 -1.08 25.27
C ILE A 104 -2.72 -2.17 26.15
N THR A 105 -3.13 -3.43 26.00
CA THR A 105 -2.49 -4.55 26.71
C THR A 105 -1.01 -4.63 26.36
N ARG A 106 -0.65 -4.70 25.06
CA ARG A 106 0.75 -4.78 24.63
C ARG A 106 1.58 -3.57 25.05
N TYR A 107 0.97 -2.38 25.08
CA TYR A 107 1.61 -1.17 25.60
C TYR A 107 1.95 -1.32 27.09
N LEU A 108 1.00 -1.76 27.91
CA LEU A 108 1.24 -1.99 29.34
C LEU A 108 2.27 -3.09 29.57
N ASP A 109 2.20 -4.21 28.85
CA ASP A 109 3.19 -5.29 28.94
C ASP A 109 4.61 -4.80 28.60
N SER A 110 4.73 -3.84 27.67
CA SER A 110 6.02 -3.25 27.27
C SER A 110 6.56 -2.24 28.28
N MET A 111 5.67 -1.60 29.06
CA MET A 111 6.03 -0.57 30.04
C MET A 111 6.28 -1.15 31.43
N GLU A 112 5.64 -2.27 31.79
CA GLU A 112 5.79 -2.95 33.08
C GLU A 112 7.25 -3.21 33.49
N PRO A 113 8.14 -3.70 32.62
CA PRO A 113 9.55 -3.91 33.00
C PRO A 113 10.40 -2.63 33.03
N LEU A 114 9.88 -1.49 32.52
CA LEU A 114 10.64 -0.25 32.38
C LEU A 114 10.37 0.77 33.49
N LEU A 115 9.28 0.60 34.24
CA LEU A 115 8.77 1.58 35.20
C LEU A 115 8.77 1.00 36.61
N ASP A 116 8.96 1.86 37.60
CA ASP A 116 8.75 1.49 39.00
C ASP A 116 7.26 1.17 39.25
N PRO A 117 6.93 0.32 40.26
CA PRO A 117 5.56 -0.12 40.48
C PRO A 117 4.52 1.01 40.63
N ASP A 118 4.90 2.11 41.30
CA ASP A 118 4.02 3.27 41.48
C ASP A 118 3.78 4.02 40.17
N GLU A 119 4.83 4.25 39.37
CA GLU A 119 4.72 4.89 38.05
C GLU A 119 3.91 4.03 37.08
N PHE A 120 4.11 2.71 37.11
CA PHE A 120 3.35 1.78 36.28
C PHE A 120 1.85 1.82 36.63
N MET A 121 1.49 1.94 37.90
CA MET A 121 0.08 2.07 38.31
C MET A 121 -0.56 3.35 37.76
N ASP A 122 0.18 4.46 37.73
CA ASP A 122 -0.27 5.70 37.11
C ASP A 122 -0.45 5.56 35.60
N VAL A 123 0.52 4.97 34.90
CA VAL A 123 0.43 4.68 33.46
C VAL A 123 -0.74 3.76 33.15
N LYS A 124 -0.95 2.72 33.94
CA LYS A 124 -2.09 1.82 33.82
C LYS A 124 -3.41 2.56 33.97
N LYS A 125 -3.53 3.45 34.96
CA LYS A 125 -4.73 4.30 35.14
C LYS A 125 -4.96 5.21 33.94
N MET A 126 -3.92 5.85 33.41
CA MET A 126 -4.01 6.69 32.21
C MET A 126 -4.45 5.90 30.98
N ALA A 127 -3.86 4.72 30.76
CA ALA A 127 -4.22 3.84 29.64
C ALA A 127 -5.68 3.37 29.71
N GLN A 128 -6.17 3.04 30.91
CA GLN A 128 -7.59 2.68 31.11
C GLN A 128 -8.52 3.88 30.90
N ASN A 129 -8.11 5.08 31.29
CA ASN A 129 -8.87 6.31 31.04
C ASN A 129 -8.96 6.61 29.53
N PHE A 130 -7.85 6.44 28.81
CA PHE A 130 -7.79 6.56 27.36
C PHE A 130 -8.76 5.58 26.68
N LEU A 131 -8.75 4.31 27.09
CA LEU A 131 -9.65 3.29 26.55
C LEU A 131 -11.13 3.67 26.67
N LYS A 132 -11.54 4.23 27.82
CA LYS A 132 -12.93 4.61 28.09
C LYS A 132 -13.39 5.89 27.37
N ASN A 133 -12.50 6.87 27.23
CA ASN A 133 -12.91 8.21 26.78
C ASN A 133 -12.57 8.50 25.32
N GLU A 134 -11.28 8.42 24.96
CA GLU A 134 -10.75 8.94 23.69
C GLU A 134 -10.42 7.83 22.69
N GLY A 135 -9.93 6.69 23.19
CA GLY A 135 -9.39 5.60 22.40
C GLY A 135 -10.38 5.05 21.38
N TRP A 136 -11.67 4.92 21.73
CA TRP A 136 -12.68 4.42 20.80
C TRP A 136 -12.95 5.39 19.64
N LYS A 137 -12.85 6.70 19.87
CA LYS A 137 -13.02 7.72 18.82
C LYS A 137 -11.86 7.64 17.81
N LEU A 138 -10.64 7.55 18.33
CA LEU A 138 -9.43 7.40 17.52
C LEU A 138 -9.41 6.07 16.77
N GLN A 139 -9.85 4.98 17.40
CA GLN A 139 -9.99 3.68 16.75
C GLN A 139 -11.01 3.74 15.61
N GLY A 140 -12.11 4.48 15.78
CA GLY A 140 -13.10 4.71 14.72
C GLY A 140 -12.50 5.45 13.51
N LEU A 141 -11.72 6.50 13.75
CA LEU A 141 -11.00 7.22 12.69
C LEU A 141 -9.95 6.35 12.00
N ALA A 142 -9.21 5.56 12.78
CA ALA A 142 -8.22 4.63 12.25
C ALA A 142 -8.87 3.54 11.39
N TRP A 143 -10.02 3.01 11.81
CA TRP A 143 -10.80 2.05 11.03
C TRP A 143 -11.33 2.65 9.73
N LEU A 144 -11.81 3.90 9.78
CA LEU A 144 -12.24 4.61 8.58
C LEU A 144 -11.06 4.78 7.61
N TYR A 145 -9.92 5.27 8.07
CA TYR A 145 -8.71 5.41 7.26
C TYR A 145 -8.26 4.07 6.67
N TRP A 146 -8.22 3.01 7.49
CA TRP A 146 -7.91 1.64 7.08
C TRP A 146 -8.84 1.14 5.97
N CYS A 147 -10.12 1.50 6.00
CA CYS A 147 -11.06 1.12 4.95
C CYS A 147 -10.76 1.78 3.60
N PHE A 148 -10.15 2.96 3.57
CA PHE A 148 -9.92 3.71 2.31
C PHE A 148 -8.51 3.56 1.74
N VAL A 149 -7.56 3.03 2.51
CA VAL A 149 -6.16 2.91 2.11
C VAL A 149 -5.76 1.44 1.99
N SER A 150 -4.93 1.12 0.98
CA SER A 150 -4.43 -0.25 0.76
C SER A 150 -3.43 -0.70 1.84
N ASN A 151 -2.63 0.22 2.35
CA ASN A 151 -1.70 0.02 3.46
C ASN A 151 -1.54 1.32 4.26
N TYR A 152 -2.07 1.34 5.48
CA TYR A 152 -2.04 2.53 6.36
C TYR A 152 -0.64 2.86 6.91
N VAL A 153 0.31 1.92 6.86
CA VAL A 153 1.67 2.11 7.38
C VAL A 153 2.59 2.74 6.33
N SER A 154 2.37 2.45 5.05
CA SER A 154 3.23 2.92 3.96
C SER A 154 3.37 4.44 3.95
N ASP A 155 2.27 5.18 4.02
CA ASP A 155 2.28 6.65 4.01
C ASP A 155 2.96 7.24 5.26
N LEU A 156 2.73 6.61 6.43
CA LEU A 156 3.35 7.00 7.69
C LEU A 156 4.87 6.79 7.62
N TRP A 157 5.30 5.64 7.11
CA TRP A 157 6.72 5.32 6.95
C TRP A 157 7.38 6.27 5.97
N GLU A 158 6.78 6.49 4.81
CA GLU A 158 7.31 7.40 3.79
C GLU A 158 7.51 8.81 4.36
N LYS A 159 6.49 9.32 5.04
CA LYS A 159 6.52 10.65 5.66
C LYS A 159 7.58 10.76 6.76
N PHE A 160 7.56 9.87 7.74
CA PHE A 160 8.36 10.05 8.96
C PHE A 160 9.77 9.45 8.89
N ALA A 161 9.96 8.33 8.18
CA ALA A 161 11.27 7.69 8.05
C ALA A 161 12.15 8.34 6.95
N TYR A 162 11.56 8.84 5.86
CA TYR A 162 12.32 9.35 4.71
C TYR A 162 12.20 10.86 4.50
N LEU A 163 11.01 11.44 4.68
CA LEU A 163 10.73 12.82 4.27
C LEU A 163 10.81 13.85 5.40
N TYR A 164 10.60 13.44 6.65
CA TYR A 164 10.62 14.33 7.81
C TYR A 164 12.04 14.76 8.20
N SER A 165 13.00 13.83 8.15
CA SER A 165 14.39 14.12 8.51
C SER A 165 15.07 14.99 7.45
N ARG A 166 15.72 16.07 7.90
CA ARG A 166 16.50 16.98 7.05
C ARG A 166 17.84 16.41 6.60
N LYS A 167 18.30 15.32 7.22
CA LYS A 167 19.57 14.67 6.86
C LYS A 167 19.45 13.92 5.53
N GLY A 168 20.58 13.65 4.87
CA GLY A 168 20.61 12.87 3.62
C GLY A 168 20.13 11.44 3.86
N VAL A 169 19.23 10.93 3.00
CA VAL A 169 18.57 9.63 3.18
C VAL A 169 19.55 8.46 3.02
N MET A 170 20.43 8.51 2.01
CA MET A 170 21.36 7.44 1.64
C MET A 170 22.24 6.94 2.80
N ILE A 171 22.63 7.84 3.71
CA ILE A 171 23.51 7.51 4.83
C ILE A 171 22.77 7.36 6.18
N ASN A 172 21.55 7.90 6.30
CA ASN A 172 20.84 7.96 7.59
C ASN A 172 19.59 7.08 7.69
N SER A 173 19.12 6.46 6.60
CA SER A 173 17.88 5.68 6.62
C SER A 173 18.01 4.36 5.86
N SER A 174 18.43 4.38 4.60
CA SER A 174 18.56 3.16 3.79
C SER A 174 19.79 3.26 2.88
N VAL A 175 20.78 2.41 3.13
CA VAL A 175 21.96 2.26 2.26
C VAL A 175 21.61 1.21 1.22
N ALA A 176 21.21 1.62 0.02
CA ALA A 176 20.63 0.69 -0.94
C ALA A 176 21.64 -0.08 -1.80
N HIS A 177 22.92 0.32 -1.89
CA HIS A 177 23.82 -0.31 -2.87
C HIS A 177 25.26 -0.42 -2.36
N LEU A 178 25.79 -1.65 -2.34
CA LEU A 178 27.22 -1.94 -2.30
C LEU A 178 27.58 -2.63 -3.62
N ASP A 179 28.65 -2.20 -4.25
CA ASP A 179 29.09 -2.68 -5.57
C ASP A 179 29.47 -4.17 -5.57
N VAL A 180 30.20 -4.64 -4.56
CA VAL A 180 30.62 -6.04 -4.41
C VAL A 180 30.84 -6.38 -2.93
N PHE A 181 30.54 -7.63 -2.55
CA PHE A 181 30.92 -8.19 -1.24
C PHE A 181 32.39 -8.64 -1.19
N SER A 182 33.04 -8.82 -2.35
CA SER A 182 34.39 -9.32 -2.47
C SER A 182 35.24 -8.42 -3.35
N CYS A 183 36.50 -8.20 -2.98
CA CYS A 183 37.43 -7.40 -3.77
C CYS A 183 37.77 -8.11 -5.08
N ILE A 184 37.10 -7.73 -6.16
CA ILE A 184 37.44 -8.16 -7.52
C ILE A 184 38.40 -7.11 -8.11
N PRO A 185 39.61 -7.50 -8.57
CA PRO A 185 40.52 -6.55 -9.21
C PRO A 185 39.92 -6.07 -10.53
N ALA A 186 39.43 -4.83 -10.55
CA ALA A 186 38.86 -4.18 -11.72
C ALA A 186 39.13 -2.67 -11.66
N ASN A 187 39.26 -2.04 -12.83
CA ASN A 187 39.31 -0.58 -12.91
C ASN A 187 37.95 0.00 -12.50
N GLN A 188 37.93 1.19 -11.89
CA GLN A 188 36.72 1.92 -11.52
C GLN A 188 35.75 2.09 -12.71
N ALA A 189 36.28 2.30 -13.93
CA ALA A 189 35.47 2.39 -15.13
C ALA A 189 34.72 1.09 -15.45
N VAL A 190 35.38 -0.07 -15.27
CA VAL A 190 34.76 -1.39 -15.47
C VAL A 190 33.68 -1.63 -14.41
N ARG A 191 33.99 -1.32 -13.14
CA ARG A 191 33.02 -1.45 -12.04
C ARG A 191 31.78 -0.60 -12.25
N ALA A 192 31.97 0.68 -12.60
CA ALA A 192 30.87 1.59 -12.92
C ALA A 192 30.03 1.08 -14.09
N ALA A 193 30.66 0.59 -15.17
CA ALA A 193 29.96 0.01 -16.31
C ALA A 193 29.12 -1.22 -15.92
N HIS A 194 29.67 -2.11 -15.07
CA HIS A 194 28.94 -3.28 -14.57
C HIS A 194 27.73 -2.88 -13.72
N VAL A 195 27.91 -1.94 -12.78
CA VAL A 195 26.80 -1.45 -11.94
C VAL A 195 25.71 -0.84 -12.81
N VAL A 196 26.06 0.07 -13.73
CA VAL A 196 25.08 0.70 -14.64
C VAL A 196 24.35 -0.34 -15.50
N PHE A 197 25.06 -1.32 -16.02
CA PHE A 197 24.48 -2.39 -16.83
C PHE A 197 23.45 -3.21 -16.03
N TRP A 198 23.83 -3.69 -14.84
CA TRP A 198 22.92 -4.47 -13.99
C TRP A 198 21.74 -3.64 -13.49
N GLU A 199 21.94 -2.40 -13.06
CA GLU A 199 20.85 -1.53 -12.61
C GLU A 199 19.87 -1.22 -13.74
N THR A 200 20.37 -0.98 -14.97
CA THR A 200 19.51 -0.76 -16.13
C THR A 200 18.67 -2.00 -16.45
N LEU A 201 19.28 -3.19 -16.40
CA LEU A 201 18.55 -4.45 -16.60
C LEU A 201 17.52 -4.69 -15.50
N SER A 202 17.86 -4.42 -14.23
CA SER A 202 16.95 -4.54 -13.09
C SER A 202 15.76 -3.59 -13.22
N MET A 203 16.01 -2.32 -13.53
CA MET A 203 14.97 -1.31 -13.78
C MET A 203 14.04 -1.76 -14.91
N LEU A 204 14.58 -2.18 -16.06
CA LEU A 204 13.78 -2.67 -17.18
C LEU A 204 12.98 -3.93 -16.85
N SER A 205 13.52 -4.80 -15.99
CA SER A 205 12.85 -6.04 -15.60
C SER A 205 11.70 -5.78 -14.61
N VAL A 206 11.84 -4.79 -13.74
CA VAL A 206 10.77 -4.32 -12.85
C VAL A 206 9.68 -3.61 -13.66
N ASP A 207 10.06 -2.69 -14.57
CA ASP A 207 9.12 -1.92 -15.41
C ASP A 207 8.30 -2.83 -16.34
N ARG A 208 8.94 -3.83 -16.96
CA ARG A 208 8.27 -4.83 -17.80
C ARG A 208 7.59 -5.95 -17.02
N GLU A 209 7.70 -5.93 -15.70
CA GLU A 209 7.24 -7.00 -14.80
C GLU A 209 7.70 -8.41 -15.22
N SER A 210 8.90 -8.51 -15.80
CA SER A 210 9.44 -9.74 -16.39
C SER A 210 9.97 -10.71 -15.33
N LEU A 211 10.22 -10.22 -14.12
CA LEU A 211 10.63 -11.01 -12.98
C LEU A 211 9.49 -11.89 -12.47
N ARG A 212 9.83 -13.12 -12.08
CA ARG A 212 8.85 -14.00 -11.42
C ARG A 212 8.55 -13.49 -10.01
N PRO A 213 7.28 -13.53 -9.58
CA PRO A 213 6.91 -13.18 -8.21
C PRO A 213 7.66 -14.03 -7.17
N ILE A 214 8.24 -13.36 -6.17
CA ILE A 214 8.90 -14.03 -5.04
C ILE A 214 7.85 -14.75 -4.20
N ALA A 215 8.20 -15.93 -3.66
CA ALA A 215 7.30 -16.79 -2.89
C ALA A 215 5.96 -17.08 -3.62
N GLY A 216 5.97 -17.10 -4.97
CA GLY A 216 4.78 -17.32 -5.77
C GLY A 216 3.71 -16.24 -5.64
N GLY A 217 4.11 -14.99 -5.35
CA GLY A 217 3.21 -13.83 -5.25
C GLY A 217 2.60 -13.62 -3.87
N CYS A 218 3.13 -14.26 -2.82
CA CYS A 218 2.67 -14.07 -1.44
C CYS A 218 3.26 -12.83 -0.76
N VAL A 219 4.19 -12.13 -1.42
CA VAL A 219 4.88 -10.96 -0.88
C VAL A 219 4.67 -9.81 -1.85
N SER A 220 4.39 -8.63 -1.31
CA SER A 220 4.26 -7.40 -2.10
C SER A 220 5.64 -6.97 -2.61
N LEU A 221 5.75 -6.82 -3.92
CA LEU A 221 6.91 -6.32 -4.65
C LEU A 221 6.63 -4.96 -5.29
N SER A 222 5.45 -4.39 -5.03
CA SER A 222 5.05 -3.03 -5.40
C SER A 222 5.99 -1.92 -4.92
N HIS A 223 6.96 -2.19 -4.05
CA HIS A 223 7.98 -1.21 -3.65
C HIS A 223 9.15 -1.13 -4.62
N LEU A 224 9.39 -2.16 -5.46
CA LEU A 224 10.56 -2.25 -6.33
C LEU A 224 10.60 -1.15 -7.39
N TRP A 225 9.45 -0.70 -7.90
CA TRP A 225 9.43 0.42 -8.84
C TRP A 225 9.91 1.72 -8.19
N LYS A 226 9.73 1.89 -6.87
CA LYS A 226 10.24 3.04 -6.10
C LYS A 226 11.76 3.02 -5.93
N CYS A 227 12.43 1.91 -6.22
CA CYS A 227 13.90 1.84 -6.19
C CYS A 227 14.54 2.63 -7.35
N TYR A 228 13.80 2.80 -8.45
CA TYR A 228 14.28 3.43 -9.67
C TYR A 228 13.49 4.70 -9.96
N GLY A 229 14.13 5.69 -10.59
CA GLY A 229 13.47 6.95 -10.99
C GLY A 229 12.88 7.77 -9.83
N THR A 230 13.24 7.50 -8.58
CA THR A 230 12.65 8.17 -7.43
C THR A 230 13.68 9.08 -6.76
N THR A 231 13.35 10.36 -6.59
CA THR A 231 14.22 11.32 -5.89
C THR A 231 13.46 12.10 -4.82
N ARG A 232 14.14 12.44 -3.73
CA ARG A 232 13.58 13.27 -2.68
C ARG A 232 13.80 14.74 -3.02
N VAL A 233 12.72 15.49 -3.14
CA VAL A 233 12.75 16.96 -3.28
C VAL A 233 12.66 17.58 -1.88
N PRO A 234 13.64 18.42 -1.48
CA PRO A 234 13.58 19.09 -0.19
C PRO A 234 12.45 20.13 -0.17
N GLY A 235 11.55 20.03 0.82
CA GLY A 235 10.53 21.04 1.10
C GLY A 235 10.90 21.89 2.33
N GLU A 236 10.09 22.92 2.61
CA GLU A 236 10.32 23.83 3.75
C GLU A 236 10.23 23.12 5.10
N LEU A 237 9.16 22.36 5.32
CA LEU A 237 8.92 21.58 6.54
C LEU A 237 9.17 20.09 6.34
N ILE A 238 8.61 19.51 5.28
CA ILE A 238 8.67 18.08 4.95
C ILE A 238 9.04 17.96 3.48
N GLY A 239 9.94 17.03 3.16
CA GLY A 239 10.28 16.73 1.77
C GLY A 239 9.12 16.09 0.99
N THR A 240 9.23 16.08 -0.33
CA THR A 240 8.32 15.33 -1.20
C THR A 240 9.11 14.33 -2.03
N ILE A 241 8.41 13.36 -2.60
CA ILE A 241 8.97 12.43 -3.56
C ILE A 241 8.60 12.88 -4.96
N LEU A 242 9.60 12.94 -5.84
CA LEU A 242 9.43 13.05 -7.27
C LEU A 242 9.70 11.68 -7.89
N TYR A 243 8.70 11.19 -8.61
CA TYR A 243 8.82 10.04 -9.49
C TYR A 243 9.11 10.57 -10.90
N LEU A 244 10.23 10.15 -11.48
CA LEU A 244 10.73 10.52 -12.81
C LEU A 244 10.26 9.54 -13.88
#